data_AF-A0A5X4YRB9-F1
#
_entry.id   AF-A0A5X4YRB9-F1
#
_cell.length_a   1.000
_cell.length_b   1.000
_cell.length_c   1.000
_cell.angle_alpha   90.00
_cell.angle_beta   90.00
_cell.angle_gamma   90.00
#
_symmetry.space_group_name_H-M   'P 1'
#
loop_
_entity.id
_entity.type
_entity.pdbx_description
1 polymer ?
#
loop_
_entity_poly.entity_id
_entity_poly.type
_entity_poly.pdbx_seq_one_letter_code
_entity_poly.pdbx_strand_id
1 'polypeptide(L)' 'MHRLPGEIPQHKTKSIKLMAIVHRLQTIMVNENLTPAELVGCAEIVRDNYGKLDNISRQAHYAPPPRRR' A
#
# COMPACT_ATOMS: atom_id res chain seq x y z
N MET A 1 -41.10 14.50 4.48
CA MET A 1 -39.63 14.34 4.45
C MET A 1 -39.25 13.13 5.28
N HIS A 2 -38.67 12.08 4.68
CA HIS A 2 -38.10 10.93 5.41
C HIS A 2 -36.69 10.68 4.87
N ARG A 3 -35.66 11.11 5.61
CA ARG A 3 -34.26 10.76 5.35
C ARG A 3 -33.88 9.63 6.30
N LEU A 4 -33.43 8.51 5.75
CA LEU A 4 -32.91 7.37 6.51
C LEU A 4 -31.61 7.80 7.23
N PRO A 5 -31.51 7.60 8.56
CA PRO A 5 -30.31 7.94 9.31
C PRO A 5 -29.27 6.82 9.14
N GLY A 6 -28.45 6.88 8.09
CA GLY A 6 -27.38 5.88 7.96
C GLY A 6 -26.55 5.89 6.68
N GLU A 7 -27.06 6.45 5.59
CA GLU A 7 -26.28 6.50 4.35
C GLU A 7 -25.36 7.72 4.34
N ILE A 8 -24.20 7.58 4.98
CA ILE A 8 -23.06 8.43 4.65
C ILE A 8 -22.76 8.14 3.17
N PRO A 9 -22.89 9.13 2.26
CA PRO A 9 -22.64 8.90 0.84
C PRO A 9 -21.28 8.25 0.67
N GLN A 10 -21.17 7.13 -0.04
CA GLN A 10 -19.90 6.41 -0.23
C GLN A 10 -18.76 7.33 -0.70
N HIS A 11 -19.11 8.39 -1.43
CA HIS A 11 -18.19 9.46 -1.82
C HIS A 11 -17.55 10.18 -0.62
N LYS A 12 -18.33 10.51 0.42
CA LYS A 12 -17.83 11.10 1.67
C LYS A 12 -16.97 10.11 2.46
N THR A 13 -17.30 8.83 2.46
CA THR A 13 -16.49 7.80 3.16
C THR A 13 -15.14 7.58 2.47
N LYS A 14 -15.11 7.58 1.14
CA LYS A 14 -13.86 7.52 0.34
C LYS A 14 -12.99 8.75 0.58
N SER A 15 -13.58 9.95 0.64
CA SER A 15 -12.83 11.18 0.93
C SER A 15 -12.28 11.22 2.36
N ILE A 16 -13.03 10.74 3.36
CA ILE A 16 -12.56 10.66 4.76
C ILE A 16 -11.38 9.70 4.89
N LYS A 17 -11.47 8.51 4.27
CA LYS A 17 -10.37 7.52 4.29
C LYS A 17 -9.12 8.08 3.61
N LEU A 18 -9.28 8.69 2.45
CA LEU A 18 -8.17 9.32 1.74
C LEU A 18 -7.51 10.41 2.59
N MET A 19 -8.31 11.27 3.22
CA MET A 19 -7.81 12.33 4.10
C MET A 19 -7.07 11.78 5.32
N ALA A 20 -7.58 10.71 5.95
CA ALA A 20 -6.90 10.05 7.05
C ALA A 20 -5.56 9.44 6.62
N ILE A 21 -5.48 8.87 5.40
CA ILE A 21 -4.23 8.36 4.84
C ILE A 21 -3.26 9.50 4.57
N VAL A 22 -3.71 10.59 3.93
CA VAL A 22 -2.88 11.78 3.67
C VAL A 22 -2.31 12.35 4.96
N HIS A 23 -3.12 12.47 6.00
CA HIS A 23 -2.66 12.97 7.31
C HIS A 23 -1.58 12.07 7.91
N ARG A 24 -1.74 10.74 7.83
CA ARG A 24 -0.72 9.79 8.32
C ARG A 24 0.58 9.89 7.54
N LEU A 25 0.50 10.06 6.21
CA LEU A 25 1.68 10.29 5.37
C LEU A 25 2.39 11.58 5.75
N GLN A 26 1.64 12.66 5.99
CA GLN A 26 2.19 13.93 6.48
C GLN A 26 2.90 13.78 7.83
N THR A 27 2.32 13.01 8.76
CA THR A 27 2.97 12.72 10.05
C THR A 27 4.29 11.98 9.85
N ILE A 28 4.34 10.98 8.98
CA ILE A 28 5.59 10.25 8.67
C ILE A 28 6.62 11.20 8.06
N MET A 29 6.21 12.04 7.10
CA MET A 29 7.10 13.02 6.47
C MET A 29 7.75 13.95 7.49
N VAL A 30 6.96 14.47 8.44
CA VAL A 30 7.47 15.34 9.51
C VAL A 30 8.40 14.59 10.46
N ASN A 31 8.04 13.37 10.86
CA ASN A 31 8.82 12.61 11.84
C ASN A 31 10.18 12.13 11.30
N GLU A 32 10.23 11.78 10.01
CA GLU A 32 11.43 11.25 9.35
C GLU A 32 12.19 12.33 8.58
N ASN A 33 11.78 13.60 8.69
CA ASN A 33 12.32 14.74 7.95
C ASN A 33 12.35 14.52 6.42
N LEU A 34 11.32 13.87 5.87
CA LEU A 34 11.23 13.55 4.46
C LEU A 34 10.47 14.62 3.69
N THR A 35 11.00 14.95 2.52
CA THR A 35 10.24 15.68 1.50
C THR A 35 9.18 14.76 0.85
N PRO A 36 8.14 15.33 0.21
CA PRO A 36 7.15 14.52 -0.50
C PRO A 36 7.78 13.62 -1.56
N ALA A 37 8.82 14.09 -2.24
CA ALA A 37 9.51 13.32 -3.28
C ALA A 37 10.27 12.12 -2.70
N GLU A 38 10.95 12.30 -1.57
CA GLU A 38 11.66 11.20 -0.89
C GLU A 38 10.69 10.15 -0.37
N LEU A 39 9.55 10.56 0.21
CA LEU A 39 8.51 9.61 0.63
C LEU A 39 8.02 8.74 -0.54
N VAL A 40 7.83 9.33 -1.73
CA VAL A 40 7.47 8.59 -2.94
C VAL A 40 8.58 7.62 -3.31
N GLY A 41 9.84 8.06 -3.31
CA GLY A 41 10.99 7.17 -3.55
C GLY A 41 11.07 6.01 -2.57
N CYS A 42 10.82 6.23 -1.28
CA CYS A 42 10.74 5.17 -0.28
C CYS A 42 9.62 4.15 -0.61
N ALA A 43 8.45 4.62 -1.03
CA ALA A 43 7.34 3.76 -1.41
C ALA A 43 7.66 2.90 -2.65
N GLU A 44 8.40 3.46 -3.62
CA GLU A 44 8.85 2.72 -4.81
C GLU A 44 9.81 1.59 -4.43
N ILE A 45 10.79 1.87 -3.56
CA ILE A 45 11.72 0.85 -3.05
C ILE A 45 10.95 -0.29 -2.35
N VAL A 46 9.97 0.05 -1.50
CA VAL A 46 9.14 -0.95 -0.82
C VAL A 46 8.33 -1.79 -1.81
N ARG A 47 7.72 -1.17 -2.82
CA ARG A 47 6.98 -1.87 -3.89
C ARG A 47 7.90 -2.84 -4.65
N ASP A 48 9.09 -2.39 -5.02
CA ASP A 48 10.04 -3.19 -5.80
C ASP A 48 10.56 -4.38 -4.98
N ASN A 49 10.78 -4.19 -3.68
CA ASN A 49 11.14 -5.26 -2.76
C ASN A 49 10.00 -6.27 -2.61
N TYR A 50 8.75 -5.81 -2.51
CA TYR A 50 7.60 -6.70 -2.46
C TYR A 50 7.48 -7.56 -3.74
N GLY A 51 7.66 -6.95 -4.92
CA GLY A 51 7.66 -7.67 -6.20
C GLY A 51 8.80 -8.70 -6.31
N LYS A 52 10.00 -8.38 -5.81
CA LYS A 52 11.11 -9.34 -5.77
C LYS A 52 10.82 -10.52 -4.84
N LEU A 53 10.24 -10.27 -3.67
CA LEU A 53 9.85 -11.32 -2.73
C LEU A 53 8.74 -12.22 -3.30
N ASP A 54 7.74 -11.66 -3.99
CA ASP A 54 6.69 -12.44 -4.68
C ASP A 54 7.31 -13.33 -5.76
N ASN A 55 8.23 -12.79 -6.57
CA ASN A 55 8.93 -13.57 -7.60
C ASN A 55 9.77 -14.72 -7.03
N ILE A 56 10.51 -14.49 -5.94
CA ILE A 56 11.30 -15.53 -5.25
C ILE A 56 10.37 -16.61 -4.66
N SER A 57 9.29 -16.19 -4.00
CA SER A 57 8.28 -17.11 -3.46
C SER A 57 7.67 -17.99 -4.56
N ARG A 58 7.34 -17.40 -5.71
CA ARG A 58 6.86 -18.15 -6.88
C ARG A 58 7.90 -19.11 -7.43
N GLN A 59 9.17 -18.71 -7.55
CA GLN A 59 10.24 -19.59 -8.03
C GLN A 59 10.47 -20.79 -7.11
N ALA A 60 10.38 -20.61 -5.79
CA ALA A 60 10.50 -21.71 -4.83
C ALA A 60 9.40 -22.76 -5.00
N HIS A 61 8.18 -22.35 -5.37
CA HIS A 61 7.07 -23.29 -5.63
C HIS A 61 7.21 -24.06 -6.96
N TYR A 62 7.97 -23.56 -7.92
CA TYR A 62 8.15 -24.16 -9.25
C TYR A 62 9.50 -24.88 -9.43
N ALA A 63 10.19 -25.26 -8.35
CA ALA A 63 11.39 -26.07 -8.46
C ALA A 63 11.02 -27.46 -9.03
N PRO A 64 11.45 -27.82 -10.25
CA PRO A 64 11.14 -29.12 -10.81
C PRO A 64 11.87 -30.20 -10.01
N PRO A 65 11.26 -31.38 -9.78
CA PRO A 65 11.88 -32.43 -9.00
C PRO A 65 13.23 -32.84 -9.62
N PRO A 66 14.24 -33.15 -8.79
CA PRO A 66 15.56 -33.49 -9.28
C PRO A 66 15.45 -34.70 -10.22
N ARG A 67 15.93 -34.52 -11.46
CA ARG A 67 16.00 -35.61 -12.44
C ARG A 67 16.99 -36.65 -11.91
N ARG A 68 16.48 -37.77 -11.43
CA ARG A 68 17.28 -38.96 -11.11
C ARG A 68 17.99 -39.40 -12.39
N ARG A 69 19.32 -39.33 -12.40
CA ARG A 69 20.17 -40.02 -13.38
C ARG A 69 20.37 -41.46 -12.96
#